data_AF-A0A1B6H9L8-F1
#
_entry.id   AF-A0A1B6H9L8-F1
#
_cell.length_a   1.000
_cell.length_b   1.000
_cell.length_c   1.000
_cell.angle_alpha   90.00
_cell.angle_beta   90.00
_cell.angle_gamma   90.00
#
_symmetry.space_group_name_H-M   'P 1'
#
loop_
_entity.id
_entity.type
_entity.pdbx_description
1 polymer ?
#
loop_
_entity_poly.entity_id
_entity_poly.type
_entity_poly.pdbx_seq_one_letter_code
_entity_poly.pdbx_strand_id
1 'polypeptide(L)'
;RIQHLNCVVHPRDNNNLDVVCATQWIQNVQEAIGRMLNISHNRINVQVKRCGGAFGGKVSRPGIPACACALSAYLLQRPVRTVMPLEPNMRLDGGRYPTFLEYEVGTNNEGVIQYMKAKFYVDKGITYNDSLT
;
A
#
# COMPACT_ATOMS: atom_id res chain seq x y z
N ARG A 1 -2.83 -13.90 -14.09
CA ARG A 1 -3.88 -12.86 -14.05
C ARG A 1 -3.43 -11.77 -13.07
N ILE A 2 -3.44 -10.51 -13.49
CA ILE A 2 -3.12 -9.36 -12.61
C ILE A 2 -4.21 -9.25 -11.53
N GLN A 3 -3.81 -8.93 -10.30
CA GLN A 3 -4.66 -8.94 -9.12
C GLN A 3 -4.75 -7.54 -8.50
N HIS A 4 -5.96 -6.99 -8.40
CA HIS A 4 -6.22 -5.74 -7.67
C HIS A 4 -6.10 -5.92 -6.15
N LEU A 5 -6.16 -4.83 -5.39
CA LEU A 5 -6.21 -4.90 -3.93
C LEU A 5 -7.41 -5.73 -3.48
N ASN A 6 -7.14 -6.69 -2.61
CA ASN A 6 -8.15 -7.59 -2.06
C ASN A 6 -7.73 -8.08 -0.67
N CYS A 7 -8.74 -8.40 0.12
CA CYS A 7 -8.58 -8.93 1.46
C CYS A 7 -9.71 -9.92 1.74
N VAL A 8 -9.41 -10.97 2.51
CA VAL A 8 -10.39 -11.85 3.12
C VAL A 8 -10.09 -11.86 4.61
N VAL A 9 -11.11 -11.65 5.44
CA VAL A 9 -10.98 -11.71 6.90
C VAL A 9 -11.93 -12.76 7.43
N HIS A 10 -11.39 -13.67 8.24
CA HIS A 10 -12.13 -14.67 8.98
C HIS A 10 -12.10 -14.30 10.47
N PRO A 11 -13.23 -13.90 11.06
CA PRO A 11 -13.31 -13.72 12.50
C PRO A 11 -13.22 -15.08 13.20
N ARG A 12 -12.62 -15.07 14.38
CA ARG A 12 -12.40 -16.21 15.27
C ARG A 12 -12.91 -15.88 16.66
N ASP A 13 -12.93 -16.89 17.52
CA ASP A 13 -13.29 -16.74 18.93
C ASP A 13 -12.48 -15.62 19.60
N ASN A 14 -13.10 -14.98 20.60
CA ASN A 14 -12.51 -13.87 21.34
C ASN A 14 -12.07 -12.69 20.45
N ASN A 15 -12.82 -12.40 19.39
CA ASN A 15 -12.54 -11.27 18.48
C ASN A 15 -11.15 -11.32 17.83
N ASN A 16 -10.58 -12.51 17.68
CA ASN A 16 -9.35 -12.72 16.92
C ASN A 16 -9.67 -12.72 15.41
N LEU A 17 -8.71 -12.30 14.58
CA LEU A 17 -8.90 -12.16 13.14
C LEU A 17 -7.79 -12.89 12.38
N ASP A 18 -8.17 -13.83 11.51
CA ASP A 18 -7.29 -14.35 10.46
C ASP A 18 -7.52 -13.55 9.18
N VAL A 19 -6.46 -12.91 8.69
CA VAL A 19 -6.51 -11.98 7.55
C VAL A 19 -5.68 -12.55 6.41
N VAL A 20 -6.28 -12.78 5.25
CA VAL A 20 -5.57 -13.11 4.02
C VAL A 20 -5.59 -11.90 3.10
N CYS A 21 -4.43 -11.24 2.96
CA CYS A 21 -4.31 -10.00 2.20
C CYS A 21 -3.21 -10.12 1.14
N ALA A 22 -3.44 -9.59 -0.06
CA ALA A 22 -2.39 -9.45 -1.05
C ALA A 22 -1.57 -8.18 -0.75
N THR A 23 -0.53 -8.32 0.08
CA THR A 23 0.36 -7.22 0.53
C THR A 23 1.84 -7.57 0.41
N GLN A 24 2.69 -6.56 0.25
CA GLN A 24 4.15 -6.64 0.35
C GLN A 24 4.64 -6.35 1.78
N TRP A 25 3.82 -5.68 2.61
CA TRP A 25 4.17 -5.34 3.99
C TRP A 25 3.08 -5.86 4.94
N ILE A 26 3.33 -7.06 5.47
CA ILE A 26 2.38 -7.79 6.33
C ILE A 26 2.12 -7.01 7.63
N GLN A 27 3.18 -6.53 8.26
CA GLN A 27 3.11 -5.76 9.51
C GLN A 27 2.30 -4.47 9.35
N ASN A 28 2.44 -3.75 8.23
CA ASN A 28 1.64 -2.53 8.00
C ASN A 28 0.14 -2.82 8.01
N VAL A 29 -0.30 -3.93 7.39
CA VAL A 29 -1.71 -4.35 7.41
C VAL A 29 -2.16 -4.72 8.82
N GLN A 30 -1.34 -5.46 9.57
CA GLN A 30 -1.64 -5.83 10.96
C GLN A 30 -1.80 -4.59 11.85
N GLU A 31 -0.86 -3.64 11.74
CA GLU A 31 -0.89 -2.39 12.50
C GLU A 31 -2.08 -1.51 12.12
N ALA A 32 -2.37 -1.38 10.83
CA ALA A 32 -3.51 -0.60 10.35
C ALA A 32 -4.83 -1.13 10.92
N ILE A 33 -5.04 -2.45 10.87
CA ILE A 33 -6.24 -3.10 11.42
C ILE A 33 -6.29 -2.94 12.94
N GLY A 34 -5.18 -3.20 13.64
CA GLY A 34 -5.12 -3.11 15.11
C GLY A 34 -5.43 -1.71 15.62
N ARG A 35 -4.86 -0.68 14.98
CA ARG A 35 -5.13 0.73 15.28
C ARG A 35 -6.59 1.10 15.00
N MET A 36 -7.13 0.68 13.86
CA MET A 36 -8.52 1.01 13.50
C MET A 36 -9.54 0.34 14.44
N LEU A 37 -9.36 -0.94 14.77
CA LEU A 37 -10.26 -1.69 15.67
C LEU A 37 -10.00 -1.40 17.15
N ASN A 38 -8.91 -0.71 17.47
CA ASN A 38 -8.43 -0.51 18.83
C ASN A 38 -8.25 -1.85 19.60
N ILE A 39 -7.61 -2.83 18.95
CA ILE A 39 -7.28 -4.14 19.53
C ILE A 39 -5.79 -4.42 19.46
N SER A 40 -5.30 -5.27 20.37
CA SER A 40 -3.89 -5.69 20.37
C SER A 40 -3.53 -6.46 19.10
N HIS A 41 -2.34 -6.17 18.55
CA HIS A 41 -1.85 -6.78 17.32
C HIS A 41 -1.73 -8.32 17.40
N ASN A 42 -1.53 -8.90 18.59
CA ASN A 42 -1.49 -10.35 18.79
C ASN A 42 -2.82 -11.06 18.50
N ARG A 43 -3.94 -10.32 18.39
CA ARG A 43 -5.25 -10.85 17.99
C ARG A 43 -5.43 -10.94 16.48
N ILE A 44 -4.48 -10.41 15.70
CA ILE A 44 -4.57 -10.29 14.26
C ILE A 44 -3.44 -11.10 13.63
N ASN A 45 -3.81 -12.14 12.90
CA ASN A 45 -2.89 -13.00 12.17
C ASN A 45 -3.01 -12.72 10.67
N VAL A 46 -2.00 -12.09 10.07
CA VAL A 46 -2.01 -11.73 8.64
C VAL A 46 -1.18 -12.72 7.84
N GLN A 47 -1.78 -13.30 6.81
CA GLN A 47 -1.16 -14.27 5.90
C GLN A 47 -1.18 -13.77 4.46
N VAL A 48 -0.09 -14.04 3.74
CA VAL A 48 0.05 -13.73 2.32
C VAL A 48 0.49 -15.00 1.59
N LYS A 49 -0.35 -15.52 0.70
CA LYS A 49 0.02 -16.70 -0.11
C LYS A 49 0.89 -16.31 -1.32
N ARG A 50 0.43 -15.32 -2.08
CA ARG A 50 1.13 -14.73 -3.24
C ARG A 50 0.48 -13.40 -3.60
N CYS A 51 1.25 -12.50 -4.20
CA CYS A 51 0.72 -11.30 -4.86
C CYS A 51 0.66 -11.51 -6.37
N GLY A 52 -0.50 -11.31 -6.99
CA GLY A 52 -0.67 -11.34 -8.46
C GLY A 52 -0.18 -10.06 -9.13
N GLY A 53 1.09 -9.70 -8.93
CA GLY A 53 1.66 -8.39 -9.28
C GLY A 53 1.48 -7.36 -8.16
N ALA A 54 2.50 -6.51 -7.95
CA ALA A 54 2.55 -5.56 -6.83
C ALA A 54 3.27 -4.26 -7.19
N PHE A 55 4.50 -4.33 -7.72
CA PHE A 55 5.26 -3.19 -8.26
C PHE A 55 5.38 -1.97 -7.32
N GLY A 56 5.32 -2.19 -5.99
CA GLY A 56 5.36 -1.13 -4.98
C GLY A 56 3.98 -0.64 -4.51
N GLY A 57 2.92 -0.81 -5.30
CA GLY A 57 1.57 -0.37 -4.90
C GLY A 57 1.01 -1.13 -3.70
N LYS A 58 1.45 -2.37 -3.49
CA LYS A 58 0.98 -3.21 -2.39
C LYS A 58 1.82 -3.12 -1.11
N VAL A 59 2.59 -2.04 -0.92
CA VAL A 59 3.36 -1.84 0.32
C VAL A 59 2.44 -1.30 1.42
N SER A 60 1.90 -0.10 1.25
CA SER A 60 1.09 0.59 2.27
C SER A 60 -0.41 0.59 1.96
N ARG A 61 -0.81 0.64 0.68
CA ARG A 61 -2.22 0.75 0.27
C ARG A 61 -3.12 -0.44 0.57
N PRO A 62 -2.64 -1.70 0.68
CA PRO A 62 -3.51 -2.81 1.07
C PRO A 62 -4.16 -2.64 2.44
N GLY A 63 -3.57 -1.82 3.33
CA GLY A 63 -4.15 -1.51 4.64
C GLY A 63 -5.56 -0.93 4.54
N ILE A 64 -5.86 -0.12 3.51
CA ILE A 64 -7.16 0.54 3.37
C ILE A 64 -8.31 -0.47 3.15
N PRO A 65 -8.31 -1.31 2.09
CA PRO A 65 -9.35 -2.32 1.93
C PRO A 65 -9.29 -3.41 3.00
N ALA A 66 -8.12 -3.67 3.61
CA ALA A 66 -8.01 -4.63 4.70
C ALA A 66 -8.70 -4.15 5.98
N CYS A 67 -8.57 -2.87 6.33
CA CYS A 67 -9.29 -2.22 7.43
C CYS A 67 -10.81 -2.29 7.23
N ALA A 68 -11.31 -1.91 6.04
CA ALA A 68 -12.74 -2.01 5.75
C ALA A 68 -13.27 -3.45 5.84
N CYS A 69 -12.47 -4.43 5.36
CA CYS A 69 -12.80 -5.85 5.46
C CYS A 69 -12.84 -6.33 6.91
N ALA A 70 -11.82 -5.96 7.70
CA ALA A 70 -11.68 -6.35 9.10
C ALA A 70 -12.79 -5.75 9.96
N LEU A 71 -13.14 -4.48 9.76
CA LEU A 71 -14.26 -3.84 10.46
C LEU A 71 -15.58 -4.58 10.19
N SER A 72 -15.84 -4.88 8.93
CA SER A 72 -17.05 -5.60 8.52
C SER A 72 -17.10 -7.00 9.14
N ALA A 73 -15.99 -7.74 9.10
CA ALA A 73 -15.91 -9.07 9.71
C ALA A 73 -16.05 -9.04 11.24
N TYR A 74 -15.46 -8.03 11.89
CA TYR A 74 -15.51 -7.82 13.33
C TYR A 74 -16.93 -7.49 13.82
N LEU A 75 -17.66 -6.64 13.10
CA LEU A 75 -19.03 -6.27 13.46
C LEU A 75 -20.05 -7.37 13.14
N LEU A 76 -19.90 -8.02 11.99
CA LEU A 76 -20.85 -9.04 11.53
C LEU A 76 -20.57 -10.42 12.10
N GLN A 77 -19.40 -10.64 12.70
CA GLN A 77 -18.93 -11.95 13.19
C GLN A 77 -19.03 -13.04 12.12
N ARG A 78 -18.75 -12.67 10.87
CA ARG A 78 -18.79 -13.56 9.70
C ARG A 78 -17.59 -13.30 8.80
N PRO A 79 -17.12 -14.31 8.04
CA PRO A 79 -16.09 -14.08 7.04
C PRO A 79 -16.52 -13.05 6.00
N VAL A 80 -15.65 -12.06 5.74
CA VAL A 80 -15.87 -11.01 4.75
C VAL A 80 -14.75 -11.03 3.72
N ARG A 81 -15.09 -10.75 2.47
CA ARG A 81 -14.13 -10.61 1.37
C ARG A 81 -14.36 -9.30 0.64
N THR A 82 -13.28 -8.56 0.43
CA THR A 82 -13.27 -7.34 -0.38
C THR A 82 -12.39 -7.56 -1.61
N VAL A 83 -12.93 -7.26 -2.79
CA VAL A 83 -12.19 -7.26 -4.05
C VAL A 83 -12.45 -5.93 -4.72
N MET A 84 -11.42 -5.11 -4.86
CA MET A 84 -11.55 -3.79 -5.46
C MET A 84 -11.76 -3.91 -6.98
N PRO A 85 -12.81 -3.27 -7.55
CA PRO A 85 -12.90 -3.06 -8.99
C PRO A 85 -11.72 -2.20 -9.47
N LEU A 86 -11.38 -2.29 -10.76
CA LEU A 86 -10.18 -1.65 -11.31
C LEU A 86 -10.19 -0.12 -11.12
N GLU A 87 -11.29 0.54 -11.46
CA GLU A 87 -11.40 2.00 -11.40
C GLU A 87 -11.17 2.57 -9.98
N PRO A 88 -11.91 2.14 -8.93
CA PRO A 88 -11.62 2.59 -7.57
C PRO A 88 -10.25 2.13 -7.07
N ASN A 89 -9.72 0.99 -7.56
CA ASN A 89 -8.36 0.58 -7.24
C ASN A 89 -7.34 1.59 -7.79
N MET A 90 -7.46 2.01 -9.04
CA MET A 90 -6.54 2.97 -9.66
C MET A 90 -6.62 4.35 -9.00
N ARG A 91 -7.82 4.78 -8.57
CA ARG A 91 -7.99 6.02 -7.82
C ARG A 91 -7.39 5.97 -6.42
N LEU A 92 -7.47 4.81 -5.74
CA LEU A 92 -6.99 4.64 -4.38
C LEU A 92 -5.48 4.38 -4.28
N ASP A 93 -4.99 3.44 -5.09
CA ASP A 93 -3.60 2.94 -5.02
C ASP A 93 -2.61 4.02 -5.51
N GLY A 94 -3.08 4.90 -6.39
CA GLY A 94 -2.27 5.91 -7.03
C GLY A 94 -1.21 5.29 -7.95
N GLY A 95 -0.09 5.97 -8.11
CA GLY A 95 0.99 5.52 -8.98
C GLY A 95 2.34 6.12 -8.59
N ARG A 96 3.27 6.11 -9.54
CA ARG A 96 4.57 6.77 -9.38
C ARG A 96 4.36 8.27 -9.23
N TYR A 97 5.17 8.89 -8.36
CA TYR A 97 5.12 10.32 -8.14
C TYR A 97 5.42 11.09 -9.43
N PRO A 98 4.51 11.98 -9.87
CA PRO A 98 4.83 12.96 -10.88
C PRO A 98 6.06 13.76 -10.44
N THR A 99 7.09 13.79 -11.30
CA THR A 99 8.37 14.41 -10.98
C THR A 99 8.71 15.41 -12.08
N PHE A 100 9.03 16.63 -11.69
CA PHE A 100 9.53 17.68 -12.55
C PHE A 100 10.98 17.99 -12.18
N LEU A 101 11.84 18.08 -13.20
CA LEU A 101 13.29 18.25 -13.04
C LEU A 101 13.75 19.47 -13.85
N GLU A 102 14.23 20.48 -13.14
CA GLU A 102 14.98 21.59 -13.75
C GLU A 102 16.46 21.27 -13.64
N TYR A 103 17.18 21.22 -14.76
CA TYR A 103 18.60 20.90 -14.75
C TYR A 103 19.42 21.76 -15.71
N GLU A 104 20.67 22.00 -15.34
CA GLU A 104 21.70 22.68 -16.12
C GLU A 104 22.92 21.77 -16.19
N VAL A 105 23.42 21.49 -17.39
CA VAL A 105 24.61 20.66 -17.62
C VAL A 105 25.60 21.44 -18.47
N GLY A 106 26.84 21.55 -18.00
CA GLY A 106 27.95 22.10 -18.77
C GLY A 106 28.82 20.99 -19.35
N THR A 107 29.16 21.06 -20.63
CA THR A 107 30.09 20.14 -21.31
C THR A 107 31.29 20.87 -21.87
N ASN A 108 32.43 20.19 -22.03
CA ASN A 108 33.56 20.71 -22.80
C ASN A 108 33.37 20.48 -24.31
N ASN A 109 34.33 20.91 -25.13
CA ASN A 109 34.28 20.77 -26.60
C ASN A 109 34.29 19.31 -27.10
N GLU A 110 34.75 18.37 -26.27
CA GLU A 110 34.74 16.94 -26.56
C GLU A 110 33.42 16.26 -26.14
N GLY A 111 32.46 17.03 -25.58
CA GLY A 111 31.19 16.53 -25.08
C GLY A 111 31.27 15.93 -23.67
N VAL A 112 32.39 16.05 -22.95
CA VAL A 112 32.56 15.55 -21.59
C VAL A 112 31.84 16.46 -20.61
N ILE A 113 30.94 15.89 -19.80
CA ILE A 113 30.22 16.60 -18.73
C ILE A 113 31.21 17.15 -17.70
N GLN A 114 31.16 18.46 -17.46
CA GLN A 114 31.99 19.17 -16.49
C GLN A 114 31.23 19.41 -15.18
N TYR A 115 29.92 19.70 -15.27
CA TYR A 115 29.05 19.82 -14.10
C TYR A 115 27.59 19.56 -14.45
N MET A 116 26.79 19.27 -13.43
CA MET A 116 25.33 19.23 -13.49
C MET A 116 24.76 19.88 -12.22
N LYS A 117 23.80 20.79 -12.39
CA LYS A 117 22.95 21.31 -11.31
C LYS A 117 21.53 20.85 -11.58
N ALA A 118 20.83 20.38 -10.55
CA ALA A 118 19.49 19.85 -10.68
C ALA A 118 18.60 20.26 -9.50
N LYS A 119 17.35 20.63 -9.80
CA LYS A 119 16.27 20.85 -8.83
C LYS A 119 15.14 19.88 -9.14
N PHE A 120 14.79 19.07 -8.14
CA PHE A 120 13.72 18.07 -8.24
C PHE A 120 12.47 18.57 -7.51
N TYR A 121 11.35 18.54 -8.22
CA TYR A 121 10.02 18.75 -7.66
C TYR A 121 9.26 17.45 -7.78
N VAL A 122 8.76 16.92 -6.67
CA VAL A 122 8.07 15.63 -6.61
C VAL A 122 6.69 15.85 -6.00
N ASP A 123 5.64 15.59 -6.76
CA ASP A 123 4.27 15.61 -6.25
C ASP A 123 4.01 14.33 -5.44
N LYS A 124 3.92 14.47 -4.12
CA LYS A 124 3.70 13.36 -3.19
C LYS A 124 2.22 13.07 -2.93
N GLY A 125 1.31 13.86 -3.50
CA GLY A 125 -0.12 13.79 -3.22
C GLY A 125 -0.50 14.34 -1.83
N ILE A 126 -1.66 13.94 -1.34
CA ILE A 126 -2.25 14.47 -0.10
C ILE A 126 -1.59 13.94 1.19
N THR A 127 -0.99 12.75 1.14
CA THR A 127 -0.35 12.12 2.30
C THR A 127 1.00 11.53 1.91
N TYR A 128 1.97 11.62 2.83
CA TYR A 128 3.21 10.87 2.72
C TYR A 128 2.87 9.37 2.81
N ASN A 129 3.24 8.62 1.76
CA ASN A 129 2.91 7.20 1.68
C ASN A 129 4.02 6.34 2.28
N ASP A 130 5.16 6.33 1.59
CA ASP A 130 6.37 5.64 2.01
C ASP A 130 7.46 6.71 2.02
N SER A 131 8.17 6.86 3.13
CA SER A 131 9.32 7.76 3.19
C SER A 131 10.37 7.26 2.21
N LEU A 132 10.49 7.95 1.07
CA LEU A 132 11.67 7.87 0.22
C LEU A 132 12.84 8.33 1.09
N THR A 133 13.71 7.36 1.42
CA THR A 133 14.99 7.56 2.13
C THR A 133 15.74 8.76 1.63
#